data_AF-A0AAV2A342-F1
#
_entry.id   AF-A0AAV2A342-F1
#
_cell.length_a   1.000
_cell.length_b   1.000
_cell.length_c   1.000
_cell.angle_alpha   90.00
_cell.angle_beta   90.00
_cell.angle_gamma   90.00
#
_symmetry.space_group_name_H-M   'P 1'
#
loop_
_entity.id
_entity.type
_entity.pdbx_description
1 polymer ?
#
loop_
_entity_poly.entity_id
_entity_poly.type
_entity_poly.pdbx_seq_one_letter_code
_entity_poly.pdbx_strand_id
1 'polypeptide(L)'
;MYSSIVIYLFIYFSMEELIRQGLPGVDEATIENVIEHLKDLGMIYTEDCQYVEEAYLTHLLKPIHVKKLLSFFKKFSSETIAQPNIVYNLEFEEKNNKVVTESPVPFFSSSAVPSIIDPLASTSTFDSSFGYVNEPNKNWADSFIIPWSSFPREVATECDNKKRLRKTVYSEMVRILAENISRINPSPGRNNLRIIAKKVVARYPETFEDRCGDSIIGGCSTLMKKIEHCLENRNRRKDFSDLFEIKPNDSKIKKTSRNSYACSNWQPNQLPDGESKASQLQHKNFLLKEHKKLVRDEETIKQLMITTYASQRYTINSKNSVKVIKEEWPTLFETDYFINHAALLLGRQSICDTICNNIISKGKIIYDFFKTMQNNSTVSKCLNVIESAKVQLESTIPEIFGGILLIPAFFGEEENALFQINMDPVSTTELEINQERLTPFISTSGGNIFTAQEFLILIDGSVALQTTDFKLAMALLVLSFFVFNIEYPEKAGLTMEFIQRIFADINPQRGSKMPQNGKSTVSKPVLKLVNLLRDFESHFNL
;
A
#
# COMPACT_ATOMS: atom_id res chain seq x y z
N MET A 1 -22.51 25.82 -29.34
CA MET A 1 -21.57 26.96 -29.40
C MET A 1 -20.69 26.88 -28.16
N TYR A 2 -19.39 26.83 -28.40
CA TYR A 2 -18.31 26.43 -27.50
C TYR A 2 -18.03 27.44 -26.38
N SER A 3 -17.65 26.94 -25.20
CA SER A 3 -16.66 27.49 -24.25
C SER A 3 -16.74 26.66 -22.95
N SER A 4 -15.71 26.11 -22.34
CA SER A 4 -14.29 25.93 -22.67
C SER A 4 -13.85 24.68 -21.89
N ILE A 5 -13.48 23.63 -22.61
CA ILE A 5 -12.80 22.46 -22.06
C ILE A 5 -11.31 22.78 -22.14
N VAL A 6 -10.68 23.10 -21.00
CA VAL A 6 -9.22 23.11 -20.90
C VAL A 6 -8.79 21.70 -20.50
N ILE A 7 -8.59 20.86 -21.51
CA ILE A 7 -7.80 19.63 -21.39
C ILE A 7 -6.34 20.09 -21.43
N TYR A 8 -5.61 19.93 -20.31
CA TYR A 8 -4.16 19.98 -20.33
C TYR A 8 -3.64 18.71 -21.00
N LEU A 9 -3.45 18.76 -22.32
CA LEU A 9 -2.63 17.82 -23.08
C LEU A 9 -1.16 18.20 -22.87
N PHE A 10 -0.40 17.36 -22.18
CA PHE A 10 1.06 17.44 -22.17
C PHE A 10 1.57 16.98 -23.55
N ILE A 11 1.95 17.94 -24.40
CA ILE A 11 2.62 17.68 -25.68
C ILE A 11 4.13 17.68 -25.41
N TYR A 12 4.80 16.55 -25.64
CA TYR A 12 6.26 16.51 -25.71
C TYR A 12 6.71 17.31 -26.94
N PHE A 13 7.44 18.40 -26.74
CA PHE A 13 7.99 19.20 -27.84
C PHE A 13 9.18 18.48 -28.46
N SER A 14 9.32 18.54 -29.80
CA SER A 14 10.57 18.13 -30.46
C SER A 14 11.66 19.20 -30.23
N MET A 15 12.93 18.85 -30.39
CA MET A 15 14.06 19.79 -30.24
C MET A 15 13.90 21.01 -31.18
N GLU A 16 13.38 20.79 -32.39
CA GLU A 16 13.11 21.88 -33.35
C GLU A 16 12.02 22.84 -32.86
N GLU A 17 10.95 22.29 -32.27
CA GLU A 17 9.84 23.09 -31.71
C GLU A 17 10.29 23.86 -30.47
N LEU A 18 11.20 23.28 -29.68
CA LEU A 18 11.83 23.93 -28.53
C LEU A 18 12.66 25.15 -28.96
N ILE A 19 13.46 25.02 -30.02
CA ILE A 19 14.28 26.13 -30.56
C ILE A 19 13.39 27.26 -31.08
N ARG A 20 12.32 26.92 -31.82
CA ARG A 20 11.35 27.90 -32.32
C ARG A 20 10.71 28.69 -31.19
N GLN A 21 10.35 28.04 -30.07
CA GLN A 21 9.80 28.71 -28.90
C GLN A 21 10.83 29.56 -28.13
N GLY A 22 12.10 29.14 -28.11
CA GLY A 22 13.19 29.87 -27.45
C GLY A 22 13.66 31.12 -28.20
N LEU A 23 13.28 31.27 -29.48
CA LEU A 23 13.66 32.39 -30.35
C LEU A 23 12.44 33.16 -30.91
N PRO A 24 11.53 33.66 -30.07
CA PRO A 24 10.35 34.36 -30.56
C PRO A 24 10.77 35.66 -31.29
N GLY A 25 10.40 35.76 -32.56
CA GLY A 25 10.68 36.94 -33.40
C GLY A 25 12.01 36.91 -34.16
N VAL A 26 12.71 35.77 -34.20
CA VAL A 26 13.80 35.51 -35.17
C VAL A 26 13.17 34.96 -36.46
N ASP A 27 13.76 35.27 -37.62
CA ASP A 27 13.25 34.78 -38.89
C ASP A 27 13.47 33.26 -39.04
N GLU A 28 12.52 32.59 -39.69
CA GLU A 28 12.51 31.13 -39.81
C GLU A 28 13.75 30.57 -40.52
N ALA A 29 14.32 31.30 -41.48
CA ALA A 29 15.53 30.87 -42.18
C ALA A 29 16.75 30.82 -41.24
N THR A 30 16.87 31.79 -40.33
CA THR A 30 17.91 31.79 -39.30
C THR A 30 17.66 30.70 -38.25
N ILE A 31 16.40 30.41 -37.91
CA ILE A 31 16.03 29.32 -37.00
C ILE A 31 16.41 27.95 -37.59
N GLU A 32 16.09 27.70 -38.86
CA GLU A 32 16.45 26.44 -39.55
C GLU A 32 17.96 26.25 -39.62
N ASN A 33 18.73 27.31 -39.91
CA ASN A 33 20.20 27.24 -39.86
C ASN A 33 20.74 26.87 -38.48
N VAL A 34 20.09 27.33 -37.40
CA VAL A 34 20.45 26.96 -36.03
C VAL A 34 20.10 25.50 -35.75
N ILE A 35 18.94 25.02 -36.20
CA ILE A 35 18.52 23.61 -36.05
C ILE A 35 19.49 22.68 -36.77
N GLU A 36 19.83 22.98 -38.03
CA GLU A 36 20.76 22.18 -38.83
C GLU A 36 22.16 22.16 -38.21
N HIS A 37 22.67 23.32 -37.79
CA HIS A 37 23.97 23.40 -37.14
C HIS A 37 24.04 22.60 -35.82
N LEU A 38 22.99 22.64 -35.00
CA LEU A 38 22.95 21.87 -33.76
C LEU A 38 22.86 20.36 -34.04
N LYS A 39 22.14 19.94 -35.09
CA LYS A 39 22.11 18.54 -35.54
C LYS A 39 23.48 18.06 -36.05
N ASP A 40 24.22 18.90 -36.78
CA ASP A 40 25.57 18.59 -37.25
C ASP A 40 26.57 18.42 -36.09
N LEU A 41 26.34 19.11 -34.98
CA LEU A 41 27.07 18.92 -33.72
C LEU A 41 26.63 17.67 -32.94
N GLY A 42 25.69 16.88 -33.47
CA GLY A 42 25.21 15.63 -32.88
C GLY A 42 24.06 15.79 -31.89
N MET A 43 23.43 16.96 -31.79
CA MET A 43 22.29 17.19 -30.90
C MET A 43 20.99 16.82 -31.61
N ILE A 44 20.35 15.74 -31.15
CA ILE A 44 19.18 15.16 -31.81
C ILE A 44 17.96 15.22 -30.88
N TYR A 45 18.18 15.15 -29.56
CA TYR A 45 17.13 15.05 -28.57
C TYR A 45 16.95 16.35 -27.77
N THR A 46 15.80 16.52 -27.13
CA THR A 46 15.47 17.71 -26.31
C THR A 46 16.36 17.85 -25.09
N GLU A 47 16.87 16.74 -24.57
CA GLU A 47 17.76 16.69 -23.41
C GLU A 47 19.15 17.21 -23.76
N ASP A 48 19.54 17.16 -25.03
CA ASP A 48 20.85 17.63 -25.50
C ASP A 48 20.96 19.16 -25.43
N CYS A 49 19.82 19.87 -25.45
CA CYS A 49 19.76 21.33 -25.37
C CYS A 49 20.40 21.91 -24.09
N GLN A 50 20.53 21.11 -23.02
CA GLN A 50 21.20 21.52 -21.79
C GLN A 50 22.72 21.71 -21.95
N TYR A 51 23.31 21.09 -22.97
CA TYR A 51 24.75 21.12 -23.25
C TYR A 51 25.15 22.17 -24.30
N VAL A 52 24.18 22.96 -24.79
CA VAL A 52 24.45 24.02 -25.78
C VAL A 52 25.23 25.15 -25.10
N GLU A 53 26.40 25.48 -25.64
CA GLU A 53 27.23 26.59 -25.17
C GLU A 53 27.09 27.84 -26.04
N GLU A 54 27.41 29.01 -25.48
CA GLU A 54 27.34 30.30 -26.18
C GLU A 54 28.21 30.30 -27.46
N ALA A 55 29.39 29.66 -27.41
CA ALA A 55 30.32 29.60 -28.54
C ALA A 55 29.74 28.89 -29.78
N TYR A 56 28.80 27.95 -29.60
CA TYR A 56 28.18 27.22 -30.71
C TYR A 56 27.18 28.08 -31.49
N LEU A 57 26.70 29.17 -30.89
CA LEU A 57 25.59 29.96 -31.46
C LEU A 57 26.00 31.40 -31.82
N THR A 58 27.14 31.89 -31.34
CA THR A 58 27.58 33.28 -31.53
C THR A 58 27.82 33.68 -32.99
N HIS A 59 28.00 32.72 -33.89
CA HIS A 59 28.19 32.96 -35.33
C HIS A 59 26.87 32.94 -36.12
N LEU A 60 25.79 32.40 -35.55
CA LEU A 60 24.47 32.27 -36.18
C LEU A 60 23.44 33.27 -35.63
N LEU A 61 23.60 33.66 -34.36
CA LEU A 61 22.64 34.49 -33.65
C LEU A 61 23.29 35.72 -33.04
N LYS A 62 22.51 36.81 -32.93
CA LYS A 62 22.93 37.99 -32.17
C LYS A 62 23.14 37.62 -30.70
N PRO A 63 24.08 38.26 -29.97
CA PRO A 63 24.40 37.91 -28.58
C PRO A 63 23.19 37.87 -27.64
N ILE A 64 22.19 38.74 -27.86
CA ILE A 64 20.97 38.76 -27.05
C ILE A 64 20.05 37.55 -27.31
N HIS A 65 20.00 37.04 -28.54
CA HIS A 65 19.21 35.86 -28.89
C HIS A 65 19.87 34.58 -28.35
N VAL A 66 21.20 34.49 -28.43
CA VAL A 66 21.96 33.40 -27.79
C VAL A 66 21.67 33.34 -26.29
N LYS A 67 21.76 34.47 -25.59
CA LYS A 67 21.49 34.53 -24.14
C LYS A 67 20.04 34.16 -23.79
N LYS A 68 19.07 34.61 -24.58
CA LYS A 68 17.66 34.26 -24.38
C LYS A 68 17.43 32.77 -24.57
N LEU A 69 17.94 32.20 -25.66
CA LEU A 69 17.81 30.77 -25.98
C LEU A 69 18.47 29.88 -24.92
N LEU A 70 19.69 30.22 -24.50
CA LEU A 70 20.37 29.49 -23.42
C LEU A 70 19.65 29.60 -22.07
N SER A 71 19.07 30.76 -21.75
CA SER A 71 18.23 30.90 -20.55
C SER A 71 16.94 30.09 -20.65
N PHE A 72 16.38 29.99 -21.86
CA PHE A 72 15.19 29.21 -22.16
C PHE A 72 15.47 27.71 -22.01
N PHE A 73 16.58 27.22 -22.56
CA PHE A 73 17.01 25.84 -22.36
C PHE A 73 17.29 25.53 -20.89
N LYS A 74 17.97 26.41 -20.15
CA LYS A 74 18.18 26.21 -18.71
C LYS A 74 16.87 26.14 -17.94
N LYS A 75 15.92 27.03 -18.24
CA LYS A 75 14.58 27.04 -17.62
C LYS A 75 13.81 25.76 -17.96
N PHE A 76 13.80 25.38 -19.24
CA PHE A 76 13.19 24.15 -19.73
C PHE A 76 13.81 22.93 -19.04
N SER A 77 15.15 22.79 -19.01
CA SER A 77 15.83 21.72 -18.30
C SER A 77 15.51 21.72 -16.81
N SER A 78 15.42 22.87 -16.12
CA SER A 78 14.99 22.88 -14.70
C SER A 78 13.50 22.51 -14.49
N GLU A 79 12.65 22.70 -15.49
CA GLU A 79 11.25 22.29 -15.50
C GLU A 79 11.08 20.81 -15.98
N THR A 80 12.02 20.28 -16.76
CA THR A 80 12.07 18.89 -17.25
C THR A 80 12.84 17.96 -16.31
N ILE A 81 13.84 18.44 -15.57
CA ILE A 81 14.52 17.71 -14.47
C ILE A 81 13.56 17.51 -13.27
N ALA A 82 12.42 18.23 -13.25
CA ALA A 82 11.28 17.92 -12.41
C ALA A 82 10.45 16.70 -12.90
N GLN A 83 10.92 15.97 -13.91
CA GLN A 83 10.46 14.63 -14.30
C GLN A 83 11.67 13.68 -14.49
N PRO A 84 11.55 12.39 -14.11
CA PRO A 84 12.70 11.48 -14.09
C PRO A 84 13.04 10.96 -15.50
N ASN A 85 14.28 11.22 -15.94
CA ASN A 85 14.88 10.61 -17.13
C ASN A 85 15.18 9.12 -16.91
N ILE A 86 14.78 8.32 -17.91
CA ILE A 86 15.04 6.89 -18.08
C ILE A 86 16.48 6.70 -18.55
N VAL A 87 17.19 5.74 -17.95
CA VAL A 87 18.53 5.30 -18.35
C VAL A 87 18.45 4.55 -19.68
N TYR A 88 19.11 5.06 -20.72
CA TYR A 88 19.36 4.32 -21.97
C TYR A 88 20.54 3.36 -21.78
N ASN A 89 20.31 2.06 -21.99
CA ASN A 89 21.36 1.12 -22.35
C ASN A 89 21.44 1.06 -23.89
N LEU A 90 22.59 1.44 -24.43
CA LEU A 90 22.95 1.26 -25.84
C LEU A 90 23.32 -0.21 -26.07
N GLU A 91 22.46 -0.95 -26.77
CA GLU A 91 22.85 -2.23 -27.40
C GLU A 91 23.46 -1.93 -28.76
N PHE A 92 24.74 -2.27 -28.92
CA PHE A 92 25.42 -2.32 -30.21
C PHE A 92 24.87 -3.50 -31.03
N GLU A 93 24.29 -3.21 -32.20
CA GLU A 93 24.04 -4.21 -33.23
C GLU A 93 25.36 -4.67 -33.86
N GLU A 94 25.69 -5.96 -33.75
CA GLU A 94 26.52 -6.63 -34.76
C GLU A 94 25.65 -7.60 -35.58
N LYS A 95 25.58 -7.32 -36.88
CA LYS A 95 24.91 -8.12 -37.89
C LYS A 95 25.78 -9.31 -38.33
N ASN A 96 25.07 -10.40 -38.63
CA ASN A 96 25.36 -11.49 -39.57
C ASN A 96 26.35 -12.60 -39.16
N ASN A 97 25.84 -13.84 -39.02
CA ASN A 97 25.92 -14.79 -40.13
C ASN A 97 25.01 -16.02 -40.00
N LYS A 98 24.42 -16.39 -41.15
CA LYS A 98 23.68 -17.61 -41.45
C LYS A 98 24.53 -18.87 -41.22
N VAL A 99 23.95 -19.91 -40.61
CA VAL A 99 24.16 -21.31 -41.02
C VAL A 99 22.86 -22.09 -40.84
N VAL A 100 22.58 -22.94 -41.83
CA VAL A 100 21.39 -23.76 -42.10
C VAL A 100 21.58 -25.16 -41.49
N THR A 101 20.49 -25.95 -41.49
CA THR A 101 20.38 -27.44 -41.36
C THR A 101 20.46 -28.00 -39.94
N GLU A 102 19.72 -29.01 -39.48
CA GLU A 102 18.69 -29.94 -39.98
C GLU A 102 18.21 -30.73 -38.73
N SER A 103 16.97 -31.20 -38.71
CA SER A 103 16.53 -32.36 -37.90
C SER A 103 16.46 -33.58 -38.82
N PRO A 104 16.67 -34.83 -38.35
CA PRO A 104 15.54 -35.63 -37.84
C PRO A 104 15.84 -36.63 -36.68
N VAL A 105 14.83 -36.80 -35.82
CA VAL A 105 14.25 -37.98 -35.09
C VAL A 105 14.82 -39.41 -35.32
N PRO A 106 14.34 -40.48 -34.63
CA PRO A 106 14.02 -40.74 -33.19
C PRO A 106 14.56 -42.14 -32.73
N PHE A 107 14.48 -42.57 -31.47
CA PHE A 107 14.43 -44.03 -31.15
C PHE A 107 13.76 -44.36 -29.80
N PHE A 108 13.38 -45.63 -29.70
CA PHE A 108 12.20 -46.25 -29.09
C PHE A 108 12.39 -46.92 -27.70
N SER A 109 11.25 -47.24 -27.08
CA SER A 109 10.92 -48.39 -26.20
C SER A 109 11.41 -48.37 -24.73
N SER A 110 10.63 -48.55 -23.65
CA SER A 110 9.47 -49.41 -23.24
C SER A 110 9.89 -50.50 -22.22
N SER A 111 8.93 -50.93 -21.37
CA SER A 111 8.96 -51.96 -20.27
C SER A 111 8.97 -51.34 -18.86
N ALA A 112 7.98 -51.40 -17.94
CA ALA A 112 6.84 -52.28 -17.59
C ALA A 112 7.26 -53.71 -17.17
N VAL A 113 7.07 -54.30 -15.97
CA VAL A 113 6.25 -54.13 -14.73
C VAL A 113 6.92 -55.06 -13.62
N PRO A 114 6.20 -55.73 -12.67
CA PRO A 114 5.73 -55.39 -11.30
C PRO A 114 6.57 -56.10 -10.17
N SER A 115 6.41 -55.91 -8.85
CA SER A 115 5.36 -56.47 -7.95
C SER A 115 5.87 -56.33 -6.47
N ILE A 116 5.11 -55.84 -5.47
CA ILE A 116 4.27 -56.57 -4.48
C ILE A 116 4.98 -56.98 -3.14
N ILE A 117 4.36 -56.55 -2.01
CA ILE A 117 4.31 -57.12 -0.61
C ILE A 117 5.40 -56.73 0.44
N ASP A 118 4.97 -55.92 1.43
CA ASP A 118 5.37 -55.88 2.88
C ASP A 118 4.92 -57.18 3.62
N PRO A 119 5.33 -57.58 4.86
CA PRO A 119 5.79 -56.75 6.00
C PRO A 119 6.83 -57.37 6.99
N LEU A 120 7.35 -56.51 7.89
CA LEU A 120 7.65 -56.67 9.34
C LEU A 120 8.55 -57.82 9.91
N ALA A 121 9.51 -57.37 10.75
CA ALA A 121 9.99 -57.94 12.04
C ALA A 121 11.46 -58.42 12.15
N SER A 122 12.25 -57.58 12.84
CA SER A 122 13.07 -57.86 14.04
C SER A 122 14.19 -58.91 14.05
N THR A 123 15.43 -58.46 14.33
CA THR A 123 16.43 -58.96 15.33
C THR A 123 17.75 -58.20 15.10
N SER A 124 18.12 -57.16 15.87
CA SER A 124 18.73 -57.09 17.22
C SER A 124 20.14 -57.67 17.36
N THR A 125 21.11 -56.81 17.74
CA THR A 125 22.35 -56.98 18.55
C THR A 125 23.41 -55.96 18.05
N PHE A 126 24.20 -55.19 18.80
CA PHE A 126 24.59 -54.99 20.22
C PHE A 126 24.99 -53.49 20.33
N ASP A 127 24.35 -52.67 21.16
CA ASP A 127 24.81 -52.16 22.47
C ASP A 127 26.15 -51.39 22.47
N SER A 128 26.11 -50.06 22.63
CA SER A 128 26.82 -49.38 23.73
C SER A 128 26.18 -48.01 24.01
N SER A 129 25.68 -47.89 25.23
CA SER A 129 25.03 -46.74 25.83
C SER A 129 25.93 -45.51 26.00
N PHE A 130 25.42 -44.35 25.61
CA PHE A 130 25.54 -43.12 26.39
C PHE A 130 24.15 -42.50 26.49
N GLY A 131 23.62 -42.47 27.72
CA GLY A 131 22.24 -42.12 28.01
C GLY A 131 21.94 -40.67 27.67
N TYR A 132 21.07 -40.46 26.67
CA TYR A 132 20.20 -39.29 26.64
C TYR A 132 18.84 -39.71 27.16
N VAL A 133 18.53 -39.23 28.35
CA VAL A 133 17.16 -39.13 28.85
C VAL A 133 16.38 -38.35 27.81
N ASN A 134 15.34 -38.97 27.23
CA ASN A 134 14.38 -38.27 26.38
C ASN A 134 13.66 -37.20 27.22
N GLU A 135 14.18 -35.96 27.19
CA GLU A 135 13.40 -34.79 27.58
C GLU A 135 12.17 -34.69 26.66
N PRO A 136 10.97 -34.42 27.19
CA PRO A 136 9.79 -34.23 26.37
C PRO A 136 10.04 -33.07 25.40
N ASN A 137 9.79 -33.27 24.10
CA ASN A 137 9.92 -32.30 23.01
C ASN A 137 9.64 -30.86 23.49
N LYS A 138 10.72 -30.15 23.87
CA LYS A 138 10.64 -28.83 24.50
C LYS A 138 10.18 -27.85 23.44
N ASN A 139 9.04 -27.18 23.65
CA ASN A 139 8.54 -26.21 22.69
C ASN A 139 9.61 -25.11 22.52
N TRP A 140 9.99 -24.80 21.28
CA TRP A 140 11.03 -23.81 20.98
C TRP A 140 10.73 -22.44 21.63
N ALA A 141 9.46 -22.10 21.83
CA ALA A 141 9.05 -20.89 22.53
C ALA A 141 9.51 -20.86 23.99
N ASP A 142 9.63 -22.03 24.64
CA ASP A 142 10.18 -22.20 25.99
C ASP A 142 11.70 -22.04 26.03
N SER A 143 12.38 -22.34 24.93
CA SER A 143 13.83 -22.10 24.79
C SER A 143 14.16 -20.70 24.20
N PHE A 144 13.16 -19.96 23.71
CA PHE A 144 13.37 -18.64 23.12
C PHE A 144 13.93 -17.63 24.14
N ILE A 145 15.05 -17.00 23.78
CA ILE A 145 15.71 -15.98 24.60
C ILE A 145 15.23 -14.60 24.14
N ILE A 146 14.71 -13.80 25.07
CA ILE A 146 14.29 -12.42 24.78
C ILE A 146 15.55 -11.57 24.55
N PRO A 147 15.67 -10.84 23.41
CA PRO A 147 16.87 -10.09 23.04
C PRO A 147 16.94 -8.73 23.75
N TRP A 148 17.02 -8.75 25.09
CA TRP A 148 16.98 -7.53 25.92
C TRP A 148 18.06 -6.50 25.55
N SER A 149 19.27 -6.95 25.19
CA SER A 149 20.37 -6.08 24.79
C SER A 149 20.15 -5.36 23.46
N SER A 150 19.20 -5.83 22.65
CA SER A 150 18.86 -5.22 21.36
C SER A 150 17.74 -4.17 21.49
N PHE A 151 17.05 -4.09 22.62
CA PHE A 151 16.00 -3.10 22.80
C PHE A 151 16.56 -1.67 23.00
N PRO A 152 15.77 -0.62 22.69
CA PRO A 152 16.16 0.76 22.97
C PRO A 152 16.55 0.94 24.45
N ARG A 153 17.53 1.80 24.72
CA ARG A 153 18.06 2.02 26.09
C ARG A 153 16.99 2.54 27.04
N GLU A 154 16.00 3.23 26.50
CA GLU A 154 14.81 3.71 27.17
C GLU A 154 13.99 2.58 27.75
N VAL A 155 13.95 1.40 27.11
CA VAL A 155 13.24 0.23 27.64
C VAL A 155 13.83 -0.19 28.99
N ALA A 156 15.15 -0.34 29.07
CA ALA A 156 15.81 -0.71 30.32
C ALA A 156 15.56 0.34 31.40
N THR A 157 15.74 1.62 31.04
CA THR A 157 15.56 2.75 31.96
C THR A 157 14.13 2.84 32.50
N GLU A 158 13.11 2.71 31.65
CA GLU A 158 11.70 2.77 32.04
C GLU A 158 11.27 1.52 32.84
N CYS A 159 11.81 0.34 32.49
CA CYS A 159 11.59 -0.91 33.23
C CYS A 159 12.17 -0.85 34.65
N ASP A 160 13.40 -0.37 34.81
CA ASP A 160 14.07 -0.25 36.13
C ASP A 160 13.35 0.75 37.03
N ASN A 161 12.78 1.80 36.43
CA ASN A 161 11.93 2.78 37.13
C ASN A 161 10.49 2.31 37.34
N LYS A 162 10.13 1.07 36.97
CA LYS A 162 8.78 0.50 37.06
C LYS A 162 7.71 1.34 36.36
N LYS A 163 8.09 2.06 35.30
CA LYS A 163 7.18 2.90 34.52
C LYS A 163 6.65 2.13 33.32
N ARG A 164 5.45 2.52 32.86
CA ARG A 164 4.92 2.11 31.56
C ARG A 164 5.77 2.70 30.45
N LEU A 165 6.03 1.90 29.41
CA LEU A 165 6.80 2.39 28.28
C LEU A 165 6.02 3.45 27.50
N ARG A 166 6.74 4.44 26.96
CA ARG A 166 6.18 5.36 25.97
C ARG A 166 5.81 4.60 24.69
N LYS A 167 4.78 5.09 24.00
CA LYS A 167 4.17 4.41 22.84
C LYS A 167 5.15 4.07 21.71
N THR A 168 6.05 4.99 21.40
CA THR A 168 7.06 4.84 20.35
C THR A 168 8.05 3.74 20.73
N VAL A 169 8.64 3.85 21.92
CA VAL A 169 9.61 2.90 22.50
C VAL A 169 9.01 1.49 22.60
N TYR A 170 7.76 1.38 23.07
CA TYR A 170 7.04 0.11 23.13
C TYR A 170 6.88 -0.53 21.75
N SER A 171 6.52 0.26 20.74
CA SER A 171 6.29 -0.25 19.39
C SER A 171 7.58 -0.75 18.74
N GLU A 172 8.68 -0.01 18.93
CA GLU A 172 10.01 -0.41 18.48
C GLU A 172 10.48 -1.72 19.15
N MET A 173 10.31 -1.85 20.46
CA MET A 173 10.59 -3.09 21.20
C MET A 173 9.81 -4.28 20.63
N VAL A 174 8.51 -4.11 20.36
CA VAL A 174 7.68 -5.16 19.77
C VAL A 174 8.19 -5.57 18.39
N ARG A 175 8.66 -4.64 17.55
CA ARG A 175 9.23 -4.97 16.24
C ARG A 175 10.50 -5.81 16.37
N ILE A 176 11.43 -5.40 17.24
CA ILE A 176 12.69 -6.14 17.48
C ILE A 176 12.37 -7.55 17.98
N LEU A 177 11.41 -7.67 18.88
CA LEU A 177 10.97 -8.96 19.41
C LEU A 177 10.33 -9.83 18.32
N ALA A 178 9.38 -9.30 17.55
CA ALA A 178 8.75 -9.97 16.42
C ALA A 178 9.78 -10.37 15.36
N GLU A 179 10.82 -9.55 15.16
CA GLU A 179 11.89 -9.86 14.24
C GLU A 179 12.65 -11.12 14.63
N ASN A 180 13.07 -11.19 15.89
CA ASN A 180 13.81 -12.33 16.42
C ASN A 180 12.96 -13.59 16.45
N ILE A 181 11.65 -13.48 16.74
CA ILE A 181 10.71 -14.59 16.64
C ILE A 181 10.62 -15.12 15.20
N SER A 182 10.45 -14.22 14.24
CA SER A 182 10.29 -14.55 12.81
C SER A 182 11.53 -15.22 12.20
N ARG A 183 12.72 -15.04 12.78
CA ARG A 183 13.94 -15.76 12.37
C ARG A 183 13.91 -17.24 12.74
N ILE A 184 13.14 -17.62 13.75
CA ILE A 184 13.02 -19.01 14.22
C ILE A 184 11.76 -19.66 13.66
N ASN A 185 10.62 -18.98 13.77
CA ASN A 185 9.36 -19.46 13.23
C ASN A 185 8.55 -18.26 12.68
N PRO A 186 8.36 -18.16 11.36
CA PRO A 186 7.57 -17.09 10.76
C PRO A 186 6.11 -17.10 11.22
N SER A 187 5.48 -18.28 11.35
CA SER A 187 4.07 -18.43 11.76
C SER A 187 3.95 -19.18 13.09
N PRO A 188 4.38 -18.59 14.22
CA PRO A 188 4.55 -19.29 15.49
C PRO A 188 3.23 -19.70 16.15
N GLY A 189 2.09 -19.12 15.74
CA GLY A 189 0.78 -19.39 16.34
C GLY A 189 0.63 -18.79 17.75
N ARG A 190 -0.62 -18.55 18.16
CA ARG A 190 -0.93 -17.79 19.40
C ARG A 190 -0.36 -18.40 20.68
N ASN A 191 -0.25 -19.73 20.78
CA ASN A 191 0.25 -20.36 22.00
C ASN A 191 1.71 -20.02 22.26
N ASN A 192 2.54 -20.06 21.20
CA ASN A 192 3.96 -19.73 21.28
C ASN A 192 4.16 -18.24 21.57
N LEU A 193 3.37 -17.37 20.92
CA LEU A 193 3.38 -15.93 21.21
C LEU A 193 3.00 -15.63 22.66
N ARG A 194 2.03 -16.37 23.21
CA ARG A 194 1.64 -16.22 24.62
C ARG A 194 2.78 -16.62 25.55
N ILE A 195 3.49 -17.72 25.28
CA ILE A 195 4.66 -18.14 26.07
C ILE A 195 5.73 -17.04 26.07
N ILE A 196 6.05 -16.50 24.90
CA ILE A 196 7.07 -15.45 24.75
C ILE A 196 6.64 -14.15 25.45
N ALA A 197 5.37 -13.74 25.29
CA ALA A 197 4.85 -12.55 25.96
C ALA A 197 4.87 -12.72 27.49
N LYS A 198 4.56 -13.92 28.02
CA LYS A 198 4.70 -14.23 29.45
C LYS A 198 6.13 -14.07 29.95
N LYS A 199 7.14 -14.48 29.18
CA LYS A 199 8.56 -14.28 29.56
C LYS A 199 8.94 -12.81 29.70
N VAL A 200 8.45 -11.96 28.80
CA VAL A 200 8.69 -10.50 28.86
C VAL A 200 8.02 -9.91 30.11
N VAL A 201 6.75 -10.25 30.34
CA VAL A 201 5.98 -9.78 31.51
C VAL A 201 6.59 -10.28 32.82
N ALA A 202 7.06 -11.53 32.87
CA ALA A 202 7.65 -12.12 34.08
C ALA A 202 8.92 -11.37 34.54
N ARG A 203 9.68 -10.78 33.60
CA ARG A 203 10.88 -9.99 33.96
C ARG A 203 10.52 -8.61 34.51
N TYR A 204 9.50 -7.95 33.94
CA TYR A 204 9.07 -6.61 34.35
C TYR A 204 7.54 -6.50 34.39
N PRO A 205 6.89 -7.08 35.42
CA PRO A 205 5.43 -7.15 35.47
C PRO A 205 4.78 -5.77 35.61
N GLU A 206 5.37 -4.85 36.37
CA GLU A 206 4.83 -3.50 36.55
C GLU A 206 4.82 -2.67 35.25
N THR A 207 5.72 -2.96 34.31
CA THR A 207 5.80 -2.28 33.02
C THR A 207 4.89 -2.92 31.97
N PHE A 208 4.82 -4.25 31.90
CA PHE A 208 4.21 -4.97 30.78
C PHE A 208 2.89 -5.68 31.09
N GLU A 209 2.55 -5.92 32.36
CA GLU A 209 1.33 -6.66 32.70
C GLU A 209 0.07 -5.82 32.44
N ASP A 210 -0.95 -6.42 31.83
CA ASP A 210 -2.23 -5.74 31.57
C ASP A 210 -3.03 -5.59 32.89
N ARG A 211 -2.84 -4.46 33.58
CA ARG A 211 -3.49 -4.10 34.86
C ARG A 211 -4.43 -2.91 34.71
N CYS A 212 -5.48 -2.90 35.52
CA CYS A 212 -6.31 -1.72 35.79
C CYS A 212 -6.49 -1.61 37.30
N GLY A 213 -5.89 -0.57 37.90
CA GLY A 213 -5.69 -0.54 39.35
C GLY A 213 -4.93 -1.78 39.82
N ASP A 214 -5.43 -2.43 40.87
CA ASP A 214 -4.84 -3.64 41.44
C ASP A 214 -5.26 -4.94 40.73
N SER A 215 -6.14 -4.87 39.73
CA SER A 215 -6.68 -6.05 39.03
C SER A 215 -5.95 -6.35 37.73
N ILE A 216 -5.57 -7.62 37.52
CA ILE A 216 -4.99 -8.13 36.27
C ILE A 216 -6.15 -8.43 35.30
N ILE A 217 -6.26 -7.67 34.22
CA ILE A 217 -7.36 -7.78 33.25
C ILE A 217 -6.97 -8.65 32.05
N GLY A 218 -5.70 -8.65 31.65
CA GLY A 218 -5.24 -9.35 30.43
C GLY A 218 -3.92 -10.11 30.57
N GLY A 219 -3.18 -9.93 31.67
CA GLY A 219 -1.86 -10.50 31.90
C GLY A 219 -0.83 -10.06 30.85
N CYS A 220 -0.74 -10.80 29.75
CA CYS A 220 0.21 -10.56 28.65
C CYS A 220 -0.49 -10.43 27.28
N SER A 221 -1.82 -10.31 27.27
CA SER A 221 -2.64 -10.42 26.06
C SER A 221 -2.41 -9.27 25.08
N THR A 222 -2.21 -8.04 25.58
CA THR A 222 -1.93 -6.88 24.72
C THR A 222 -0.59 -7.02 23.99
N LEU A 223 0.46 -7.40 24.73
CA LEU A 223 1.80 -7.63 24.17
C LEU A 223 1.77 -8.76 23.14
N MET A 224 1.14 -9.89 23.47
CA MET A 224 0.99 -11.03 22.55
C MET A 224 0.32 -10.60 21.24
N LYS A 225 -0.79 -9.87 21.30
CA LYS A 225 -1.51 -9.40 20.10
C LYS A 225 -0.67 -8.45 19.26
N LYS A 226 0.08 -7.54 19.89
CA LYS A 226 0.96 -6.61 19.15
C LYS A 226 2.10 -7.35 18.44
N ILE A 227 2.67 -8.38 19.05
CA ILE A 227 3.64 -9.27 18.40
C ILE A 227 2.98 -10.04 17.26
N GLU A 228 1.78 -10.59 17.46
CA GLU A 228 1.00 -11.30 16.43
C GLU A 228 0.76 -10.42 15.21
N HIS A 229 0.27 -9.20 15.39
CA HIS A 229 0.04 -8.25 14.30
C HIS A 229 1.34 -7.86 13.59
N CYS A 230 2.40 -7.63 14.35
CA CYS A 230 3.70 -7.30 13.78
C CYS A 230 4.24 -8.45 12.91
N LEU A 231 4.06 -9.70 13.35
CA LEU A 231 4.45 -10.90 12.59
C LEU A 231 3.56 -11.13 11.38
N GLU A 232 2.24 -11.03 11.52
CA GLU A 232 1.31 -11.20 10.39
C GLU A 232 1.59 -10.20 9.28
N ASN A 233 1.85 -8.95 9.65
CA ASN A 233 2.23 -7.92 8.70
C ASN A 233 3.66 -8.10 8.16
N ARG A 234 4.63 -8.54 8.98
CA ARG A 234 6.01 -8.78 8.54
C ARG A 234 6.14 -10.01 7.64
N ASN A 235 5.38 -11.06 7.89
CA ASN A 235 5.35 -12.26 7.05
C ASN A 235 4.78 -11.94 5.67
N ARG A 236 4.10 -10.80 5.48
CA ARG A 236 3.80 -10.32 4.13
C ARG A 236 5.05 -9.97 3.34
N ARG A 237 6.14 -9.57 4.03
CA ARG A 237 7.40 -9.15 3.43
C ARG A 237 8.38 -10.29 3.10
N LYS A 238 8.05 -11.57 3.29
CA LYS A 238 9.00 -12.68 3.11
C LYS A 238 8.63 -13.66 1.98
N ASP A 239 9.55 -13.67 1.02
CA ASP A 239 9.97 -14.70 0.06
C ASP A 239 9.13 -15.08 -1.17
N PHE A 240 9.82 -14.93 -2.30
CA PHE A 240 9.42 -14.99 -3.70
C PHE A 240 9.54 -16.40 -4.33
N SER A 241 9.82 -17.45 -3.55
CA SER A 241 10.25 -18.73 -4.11
C SER A 241 9.14 -19.78 -4.31
N ASP A 242 7.94 -19.59 -3.75
CA ASP A 242 6.87 -20.62 -3.80
C ASP A 242 5.67 -20.25 -4.69
N LEU A 243 5.82 -19.25 -5.58
CA LEU A 243 4.71 -18.65 -6.33
C LEU A 243 4.06 -19.54 -7.42
N PHE A 244 4.50 -20.78 -7.63
CA PHE A 244 3.98 -21.62 -8.71
C PHE A 244 3.49 -23.03 -8.33
N GLU A 245 3.48 -23.40 -7.04
CA GLU A 245 2.84 -24.65 -6.64
C GLU A 245 1.37 -24.42 -6.24
N ILE A 246 0.48 -24.29 -7.24
CA ILE A 246 -0.94 -24.57 -6.99
C ILE A 246 -1.08 -26.10 -6.84
N LYS A 247 -0.71 -26.63 -5.66
CA LYS A 247 -0.93 -28.03 -5.31
C LYS A 247 -2.44 -28.29 -5.38
N PRO A 248 -2.91 -29.27 -6.19
CA PRO A 248 -4.33 -29.62 -6.30
C PRO A 248 -4.97 -30.05 -4.98
N ASN A 249 -4.16 -30.28 -3.94
CA ASN A 249 -4.57 -30.79 -2.65
C ASN A 249 -4.08 -29.97 -1.44
N ASP A 250 -3.53 -28.76 -1.64
CA ASP A 250 -3.25 -27.90 -0.49
C ASP A 250 -4.56 -27.37 0.07
N SER A 251 -4.91 -27.95 1.21
CA SER A 251 -6.12 -27.71 1.97
C SER A 251 -6.47 -26.23 2.03
N LYS A 252 -7.59 -25.86 1.40
CA LYS A 252 -8.49 -24.74 1.73
C LYS A 252 -7.75 -23.57 2.40
N ILE A 253 -7.42 -22.50 1.66
CA ILE A 253 -7.27 -21.17 2.29
C ILE A 253 -8.55 -20.98 3.12
N LYS A 254 -8.46 -21.14 4.44
CA LYS A 254 -9.66 -21.24 5.29
C LYS A 254 -10.34 -19.88 5.25
N LYS A 255 -11.48 -19.81 4.55
CA LYS A 255 -12.42 -18.68 4.58
C LYS A 255 -12.84 -18.48 6.03
N THR A 256 -12.21 -17.53 6.71
CA THR A 256 -12.64 -17.11 8.05
C THR A 256 -13.71 -16.04 7.89
N SER A 257 -14.65 -15.96 8.83
CA SER A 257 -15.66 -14.88 8.85
C SER A 257 -15.06 -13.47 8.90
N ARG A 258 -13.77 -13.35 9.27
CA ARG A 258 -13.00 -12.11 9.26
C ARG A 258 -12.43 -11.78 7.88
N ASN A 259 -11.89 -12.77 7.17
CA ASN A 259 -11.26 -12.54 5.86
C ASN A 259 -12.28 -12.22 4.77
N SER A 260 -13.50 -12.76 4.84
CA SER A 260 -14.57 -12.48 3.87
C SER A 260 -15.56 -11.41 4.36
N TYR A 261 -15.17 -10.58 5.32
CA TYR A 261 -16.07 -9.58 5.91
C TYR A 261 -16.59 -8.60 4.85
N ALA A 262 -17.92 -8.57 4.66
CA ALA A 262 -18.62 -7.85 3.60
C ALA A 262 -18.17 -8.14 2.15
N CYS A 263 -17.29 -9.12 1.94
CA CYS A 263 -16.73 -9.45 0.63
C CYS A 263 -17.52 -10.61 0.01
N SER A 264 -18.41 -10.28 -0.91
CA SER A 264 -19.23 -11.23 -1.66
C SER A 264 -18.37 -12.18 -2.51
N ASN A 265 -17.33 -11.64 -3.16
CA ASN A 265 -16.45 -12.39 -4.07
C ASN A 265 -15.02 -12.51 -3.54
N TRP A 266 -14.84 -12.81 -2.26
CA TRP A 266 -13.54 -12.83 -1.57
C TRP A 266 -12.47 -13.74 -2.23
N GLN A 267 -12.87 -14.93 -2.65
CA GLN A 267 -12.06 -15.87 -3.43
C GLN A 267 -13.01 -16.69 -4.31
N PRO A 268 -12.96 -16.55 -5.64
CA PRO A 268 -13.69 -17.44 -6.53
C PRO A 268 -13.23 -18.89 -6.35
N ASN A 269 -14.17 -19.83 -6.33
CA ASN A 269 -13.90 -21.26 -6.16
C ASN A 269 -13.52 -21.95 -7.48
N GLN A 270 -13.79 -21.30 -8.60
CA GLN A 270 -13.57 -21.79 -9.95
C GLN A 270 -13.02 -20.66 -10.82
N LEU A 271 -12.29 -21.02 -11.87
CA LEU A 271 -11.92 -20.09 -12.92
C LEU A 271 -13.13 -19.84 -13.84
N PRO A 272 -13.15 -18.73 -14.60
CA PRO A 272 -14.18 -18.50 -15.61
C PRO A 272 -14.29 -19.65 -16.63
N ASP A 273 -15.44 -19.79 -17.27
CA ASP A 273 -15.65 -20.84 -18.27
C ASP A 273 -14.63 -20.72 -19.42
N GLY A 274 -13.99 -21.84 -19.76
CA GLY A 274 -12.92 -21.88 -20.77
C GLY A 274 -11.53 -21.53 -20.24
N GLU A 275 -11.39 -21.08 -19.00
CA GLU A 275 -10.10 -20.76 -18.41
C GLU A 275 -9.42 -21.96 -17.74
N SER A 276 -8.10 -22.01 -17.86
CA SER A 276 -7.20 -22.96 -17.20
C SER A 276 -6.11 -22.23 -16.44
N LYS A 277 -5.35 -22.93 -15.59
CA LYS A 277 -4.16 -22.34 -14.94
C LYS A 277 -3.16 -21.79 -15.97
N ALA A 278 -3.02 -22.46 -17.12
CA ALA A 278 -2.10 -22.05 -18.17
C ALA A 278 -2.59 -20.77 -18.89
N SER A 279 -3.88 -20.67 -19.23
CA SER A 279 -4.45 -19.46 -19.85
C SER A 279 -4.37 -18.26 -18.90
N GLN A 280 -4.64 -18.47 -17.62
CA GLN A 280 -4.51 -17.43 -16.59
C GLN A 280 -3.08 -16.89 -16.49
N LEU A 281 -2.07 -17.76 -16.57
CA LEU A 281 -0.67 -17.35 -16.60
C LEU A 281 -0.31 -16.59 -17.89
N GLN A 282 -0.84 -17.01 -19.04
CA GLN A 282 -0.68 -16.28 -20.30
C GLN A 282 -1.31 -14.88 -20.21
N HIS A 283 -2.52 -14.76 -19.65
CA HIS A 283 -3.19 -13.48 -19.44
C HIS A 283 -2.42 -12.57 -18.48
N LYS A 284 -1.88 -13.10 -17.37
CA LYS A 284 -0.99 -12.35 -16.46
C LYS A 284 0.23 -11.82 -17.21
N ASN A 285 0.92 -12.67 -17.97
CA ASN A 285 2.11 -12.27 -18.74
C ASN A 285 1.79 -11.22 -19.81
N PHE A 286 0.62 -11.33 -20.45
CA PHE A 286 0.13 -10.30 -21.36
C PHE A 286 -0.03 -8.96 -20.63
N LEU A 287 -0.76 -8.93 -19.51
CA LEU A 287 -0.98 -7.71 -18.72
C LEU A 287 0.34 -7.07 -18.26
N LEU A 288 1.30 -7.88 -17.81
CA LEU A 288 2.64 -7.42 -17.43
C LEU A 288 3.41 -6.77 -18.58
N LYS A 289 3.28 -7.32 -19.79
CA LYS A 289 3.89 -6.75 -20.99
C LYS A 289 3.16 -5.48 -21.43
N GLU A 290 1.84 -5.49 -21.41
CA GLU A 290 0.98 -4.39 -21.84
C GLU A 290 1.15 -3.15 -20.95
N HIS A 291 1.26 -3.35 -19.63
CA HIS A 291 1.47 -2.27 -18.67
C HIS A 291 2.75 -1.45 -18.93
N LYS A 292 3.76 -2.04 -19.60
CA LYS A 292 5.02 -1.37 -19.94
C LYS A 292 4.96 -0.56 -21.24
N LYS A 293 3.87 -0.65 -22.01
CA LYS A 293 3.72 0.06 -23.28
C LYS A 293 3.20 1.48 -23.06
N LEU A 294 3.62 2.40 -23.93
CA LEU A 294 3.09 3.77 -23.98
C LEU A 294 1.66 3.82 -24.53
N VAL A 295 1.38 3.02 -25.56
CA VAL A 295 0.05 2.85 -26.15
C VAL A 295 -0.41 1.44 -25.84
N ARG A 296 -1.55 1.33 -25.14
CA ARG A 296 -2.05 0.09 -24.57
C ARG A 296 -3.39 -0.27 -25.15
N ASP A 297 -3.64 -1.57 -25.31
CA ASP A 297 -4.97 -2.09 -25.63
C ASP A 297 -5.86 -2.10 -24.38
N GLU A 298 -6.44 -0.95 -24.06
CA GLU A 298 -7.27 -0.75 -22.87
C GLU A 298 -8.52 -1.65 -22.84
N GLU A 299 -9.07 -2.03 -23.99
CA GLU A 299 -10.23 -2.93 -24.04
C GLU A 299 -9.82 -4.35 -23.64
N THR A 300 -8.73 -4.86 -24.21
CA THR A 300 -8.19 -6.17 -23.82
C THR A 300 -7.74 -6.16 -22.36
N ILE A 301 -7.12 -5.10 -21.87
CA ILE A 301 -6.74 -5.00 -20.44
C ILE A 301 -7.97 -5.12 -19.54
N LYS A 302 -9.05 -4.38 -19.82
CA LYS A 302 -10.30 -4.47 -19.04
C LYS A 302 -10.86 -5.88 -19.00
N GLN A 303 -10.93 -6.55 -20.14
CA GLN A 303 -11.43 -7.93 -20.22
C GLN A 303 -10.53 -8.88 -19.43
N LEU A 304 -9.21 -8.79 -19.62
CA LEU A 304 -8.26 -9.66 -18.93
C LEU A 304 -8.21 -9.41 -17.42
N MET A 305 -8.38 -8.17 -16.96
CA MET A 305 -8.46 -7.86 -15.53
C MET A 305 -9.67 -8.53 -14.86
N ILE A 306 -10.80 -8.67 -15.57
CA ILE A 306 -11.98 -9.41 -15.10
C ILE A 306 -11.71 -10.92 -15.15
N THR A 307 -11.25 -11.43 -16.30
CA THR A 307 -10.98 -12.86 -16.51
C THR A 307 -9.94 -13.41 -15.54
N THR A 308 -8.97 -12.58 -15.13
CA THR A 308 -7.91 -12.98 -14.18
C THR A 308 -8.21 -12.66 -12.71
N TYR A 309 -9.43 -12.19 -12.39
CA TYR A 309 -9.80 -11.81 -11.03
C TYR A 309 -9.51 -12.91 -9.99
N ALA A 310 -9.80 -14.17 -10.30
CA ALA A 310 -9.54 -15.30 -9.41
C ALA A 310 -8.05 -15.47 -9.06
N SER A 311 -7.17 -15.27 -10.06
CA SER A 311 -5.72 -15.35 -9.92
C SER A 311 -5.13 -14.15 -9.16
N GLN A 312 -5.67 -12.95 -9.40
CA GLN A 312 -5.35 -11.76 -8.59
C GLN A 312 -5.72 -11.99 -7.12
N ARG A 313 -6.94 -12.47 -6.83
CA ARG A 313 -7.38 -12.79 -5.45
C ARG A 313 -6.51 -13.85 -4.80
N TYR A 314 -6.11 -14.88 -5.54
CA TYR A 314 -5.18 -15.89 -5.03
C TYR A 314 -3.87 -15.24 -4.59
N THR A 315 -3.25 -14.44 -5.47
CA THR A 315 -2.00 -13.71 -5.17
C THR A 315 -2.13 -12.82 -3.93
N ILE A 316 -3.23 -12.07 -3.82
CA ILE A 316 -3.49 -11.19 -2.67
C ILE A 316 -3.71 -11.99 -1.38
N ASN A 317 -4.50 -13.06 -1.43
CA ASN A 317 -4.87 -13.86 -0.27
C ASN A 317 -3.73 -14.79 0.21
N SER A 318 -2.71 -15.03 -0.62
CA SER A 318 -1.49 -15.79 -0.28
C SER A 318 -0.54 -15.05 0.68
N LYS A 319 -1.00 -13.95 1.30
CA LYS A 319 -0.23 -13.12 2.25
C LYS A 319 1.02 -12.50 1.63
N ASN A 320 1.00 -12.16 0.34
CA ASN A 320 2.06 -11.39 -0.28
C ASN A 320 2.03 -9.93 0.22
N SER A 321 3.19 -9.27 0.27
CA SER A 321 3.27 -7.83 0.51
C SER A 321 2.65 -7.07 -0.65
N VAL A 322 2.20 -5.85 -0.38
CA VAL A 322 1.64 -5.00 -1.45
C VAL A 322 2.66 -4.75 -2.57
N LYS A 323 3.95 -4.65 -2.24
CA LYS A 323 5.02 -4.54 -3.24
C LYS A 323 5.07 -5.75 -4.18
N VAL A 324 5.05 -6.97 -3.63
CA VAL A 324 5.01 -8.22 -4.43
C VAL A 324 3.77 -8.26 -5.32
N ILE A 325 2.60 -7.94 -4.74
CA ILE A 325 1.34 -7.93 -5.51
C ILE A 325 1.42 -6.91 -6.65
N LYS A 326 2.05 -5.76 -6.44
CA LYS A 326 2.25 -4.72 -7.47
C LYS A 326 3.20 -5.15 -8.56
N GLU A 327 4.25 -5.89 -8.24
CA GLU A 327 5.17 -6.46 -9.24
C GLU A 327 4.48 -7.55 -10.08
N GLU A 328 3.59 -8.35 -9.49
CA GLU A 328 2.86 -9.41 -10.18
C GLU A 328 1.64 -8.91 -10.99
N TRP A 329 0.96 -7.89 -10.49
CA TRP A 329 -0.29 -7.34 -11.02
C TRP A 329 -0.25 -5.80 -11.02
N PRO A 330 0.67 -5.16 -11.75
CA PRO A 330 0.84 -3.71 -11.68
C PRO A 330 -0.41 -2.94 -12.14
N THR A 331 -1.14 -3.45 -13.13
CA THR A 331 -2.42 -2.90 -13.59
C THR A 331 -3.49 -2.85 -12.49
N LEU A 332 -3.44 -3.74 -11.47
CA LEU A 332 -4.35 -3.67 -10.33
C LEU A 332 -4.18 -2.38 -9.52
N PHE A 333 -3.01 -1.76 -9.58
CA PHE A 333 -2.67 -0.53 -8.85
C PHE A 333 -2.93 0.75 -9.66
N GLU A 334 -3.57 0.62 -10.82
CA GLU A 334 -4.17 1.74 -11.53
C GLU A 334 -5.58 1.98 -10.99
N THR A 335 -5.94 3.24 -10.75
CA THR A 335 -7.14 3.65 -10.00
C THR A 335 -8.43 3.00 -10.49
N ASP A 336 -8.70 3.01 -11.80
CA ASP A 336 -9.94 2.47 -12.37
C ASP A 336 -10.04 0.96 -12.18
N TYR A 337 -8.94 0.24 -12.42
CA TYR A 337 -8.88 -1.21 -12.25
C TYR A 337 -8.95 -1.61 -10.78
N PHE A 338 -8.34 -0.83 -9.89
CA PHE A 338 -8.45 -1.02 -8.45
C PHE A 338 -9.88 -0.86 -7.95
N ILE A 339 -10.57 0.20 -8.37
CA ILE A 339 -11.97 0.46 -8.01
C ILE A 339 -12.87 -0.67 -8.53
N ASN A 340 -12.69 -1.09 -9.78
CA ASN A 340 -13.45 -2.20 -10.36
C ASN A 340 -13.20 -3.53 -9.61
N HIS A 341 -11.95 -3.81 -9.25
CA HIS A 341 -11.62 -4.98 -8.44
C HIS A 341 -12.30 -4.93 -7.07
N ALA A 342 -12.29 -3.77 -6.40
CA ALA A 342 -12.94 -3.58 -5.12
C ALA A 342 -14.48 -3.67 -5.21
N ALA A 343 -15.07 -3.13 -6.27
CA ALA A 343 -16.49 -3.23 -6.58
C ALA A 343 -16.92 -4.69 -6.75
N LEU A 344 -16.16 -5.47 -7.52
CA LEU A 344 -16.42 -6.90 -7.69
C LEU A 344 -16.26 -7.67 -6.37
N LEU A 345 -15.22 -7.38 -5.59
CA LEU A 345 -14.95 -7.98 -4.28
C LEU A 345 -16.12 -7.80 -3.30
N LEU A 346 -16.64 -6.56 -3.22
CA LEU A 346 -17.73 -6.19 -2.31
C LEU A 346 -19.12 -6.50 -2.89
N GLY A 347 -19.22 -6.74 -4.20
CA GLY A 347 -20.51 -6.90 -4.90
C GLY A 347 -21.28 -5.58 -5.00
N ARG A 348 -20.57 -4.46 -5.18
CA ARG A 348 -21.13 -3.10 -5.19
C ARG A 348 -20.47 -2.25 -6.27
N GLN A 349 -21.15 -2.08 -7.41
CA GLN A 349 -20.57 -1.43 -8.59
C GLN A 349 -20.18 0.04 -8.36
N SER A 350 -21.00 0.79 -7.61
CA SER A 350 -20.82 2.23 -7.36
C SER A 350 -20.20 2.53 -5.99
N ILE A 351 -19.41 1.62 -5.42
CA ILE A 351 -18.88 1.78 -4.06
C ILE A 351 -17.99 3.03 -3.91
N CYS A 352 -17.16 3.33 -4.91
CA CYS A 352 -16.31 4.52 -4.91
C CYS A 352 -17.16 5.80 -4.92
N ASP A 353 -18.13 5.89 -5.84
CA ASP A 353 -19.05 7.03 -5.93
C ASP A 353 -19.87 7.19 -4.65
N THR A 354 -20.33 6.09 -4.05
CA THR A 354 -21.05 6.09 -2.77
C THR A 354 -20.22 6.75 -1.68
N ILE A 355 -18.95 6.36 -1.55
CA ILE A 355 -18.04 6.97 -0.57
C ILE A 355 -17.85 8.45 -0.86
N CYS A 356 -17.48 8.81 -2.09
CA CYS A 356 -17.23 10.20 -2.49
C CYS A 356 -18.45 11.10 -2.27
N ASN A 357 -19.63 10.64 -2.67
CA ASN A 357 -20.88 11.39 -2.52
C ASN A 357 -21.29 11.54 -1.06
N ASN A 358 -21.12 10.49 -0.24
CA ASN A 358 -21.41 10.55 1.19
C ASN A 358 -20.45 11.49 1.92
N ILE A 359 -19.18 11.59 1.50
CA ILE A 359 -18.25 12.57 2.07
C ILE A 359 -18.77 14.00 1.85
N ILE A 360 -19.24 14.31 0.64
CA ILE A 360 -19.80 15.63 0.33
C ILE A 360 -21.08 15.89 1.12
N SER A 361 -22.04 14.95 1.08
CA SER A 361 -23.37 15.18 1.66
C SER A 361 -23.38 15.16 3.18
N LYS A 362 -22.52 14.34 3.82
CA LYS A 362 -22.51 14.15 5.28
C LYS A 362 -21.40 14.92 5.98
N GLY A 363 -20.30 15.25 5.27
CA GLY A 363 -19.12 15.89 5.87
C GLY A 363 -19.46 17.21 6.56
N LYS A 364 -20.20 18.09 5.87
CA LYS A 364 -20.64 19.36 6.44
C LYS A 364 -21.57 19.18 7.64
N ILE A 365 -22.50 18.21 7.57
CA ILE A 365 -23.42 17.95 8.68
C ILE A 365 -22.65 17.52 9.94
N ILE A 366 -21.67 16.63 9.77
CA ILE A 366 -20.81 16.17 10.87
C ILE A 366 -20.04 17.35 11.47
N TYR A 367 -19.52 18.24 10.62
CA TYR A 367 -18.87 19.46 11.05
C TYR A 367 -19.81 20.38 11.85
N ASP A 368 -20.99 20.67 11.33
CA ASP A 368 -21.98 21.54 11.97
C ASP A 368 -22.46 20.94 13.31
N PHE A 369 -22.60 19.62 13.39
CA PHE A 369 -22.85 18.90 14.64
C PHE A 369 -21.73 19.13 15.66
N PHE A 370 -20.47 18.92 15.27
CA PHE A 370 -19.35 19.07 16.20
C PHE A 370 -19.12 20.52 16.64
N LYS A 371 -19.56 21.52 15.86
CA LYS A 371 -19.61 22.92 16.33
C LYS A 371 -20.47 23.12 17.57
N THR A 372 -21.43 22.24 17.83
CA THR A 372 -22.24 22.26 19.07
C THR A 372 -21.53 21.60 20.26
N MET A 373 -20.44 20.85 20.02
CA MET A 373 -19.70 20.05 21.01
C MET A 373 -18.34 20.65 21.41
N GLN A 374 -18.26 21.98 21.52
CA GLN A 374 -17.01 22.71 21.81
C GLN A 374 -16.45 22.45 23.22
N ASN A 375 -17.22 21.83 24.10
CA ASN A 375 -16.77 21.44 25.44
C ASN A 375 -15.70 20.32 25.41
N ASN A 376 -15.59 19.56 24.32
CA ASN A 376 -14.50 18.60 24.13
C ASN A 376 -13.25 19.32 23.61
N SER A 377 -12.17 19.33 24.41
CA SER A 377 -10.93 20.05 24.08
C SER A 377 -10.26 19.58 22.80
N THR A 378 -10.34 18.30 22.46
CA THR A 378 -9.71 17.75 21.24
C THR A 378 -10.51 18.14 20.01
N VAL A 379 -11.84 18.05 20.10
CA VAL A 379 -12.75 18.50 19.04
C VAL A 379 -12.61 20.00 18.82
N SER A 380 -12.57 20.80 19.88
CA SER A 380 -12.38 22.26 19.80
C SER A 380 -11.07 22.64 19.12
N LYS A 381 -9.95 21.98 19.44
CA LYS A 381 -8.67 22.20 18.75
C LYS A 381 -8.77 21.89 17.26
N CYS A 382 -9.40 20.78 16.90
CA CYS A 382 -9.59 20.39 15.50
C CYS A 382 -10.48 21.39 14.75
N LEU A 383 -11.58 21.86 15.36
CA LEU A 383 -12.45 22.89 14.78
C LEU A 383 -11.68 24.18 14.50
N ASN A 384 -10.79 24.61 15.39
CA ASN A 384 -9.98 25.81 15.17
C ASN A 384 -9.06 25.68 13.96
N VAL A 385 -8.48 24.49 13.73
CA VAL A 385 -7.66 24.22 12.53
C VAL A 385 -8.52 24.31 11.27
N ILE A 386 -9.73 23.75 11.30
CA ILE A 386 -10.67 23.77 10.17
C ILE A 386 -11.13 25.21 9.85
N GLU A 387 -11.56 25.97 10.86
CA GLU A 387 -11.99 27.37 10.68
C GLU A 387 -10.82 28.25 10.20
N SER A 388 -9.59 28.00 10.66
CA SER A 388 -8.41 28.69 10.16
C SER A 388 -8.16 28.38 8.68
N ALA A 389 -8.26 27.10 8.28
CA ALA A 389 -8.10 26.70 6.87
C ALA A 389 -9.21 27.28 5.98
N LYS A 390 -10.45 27.34 6.47
CA LYS A 390 -11.58 27.99 5.79
C LYS A 390 -11.30 29.46 5.49
N VAL A 391 -10.80 30.21 6.47
CA VAL A 391 -10.44 31.62 6.30
C VAL A 391 -9.27 31.78 5.34
N GLN A 392 -8.22 30.98 5.48
CA GLN A 392 -7.02 31.06 4.64
C GLN A 392 -7.28 30.71 3.17
N LEU A 393 -8.18 29.75 2.91
CA LEU A 393 -8.49 29.27 1.56
C LEU A 393 -9.71 29.96 0.94
N GLU A 394 -10.37 30.86 1.69
CA GLU A 394 -11.62 31.51 1.29
C GLU A 394 -12.66 30.51 0.73
N SER A 395 -12.76 29.34 1.36
CA SER A 395 -13.51 28.19 0.84
C SER A 395 -14.26 27.46 1.95
N THR A 396 -15.43 26.91 1.63
CA THR A 396 -16.22 26.06 2.54
C THR A 396 -15.81 24.59 2.50
N ILE A 397 -14.91 24.20 1.59
CA ILE A 397 -14.39 22.82 1.48
C ILE A 397 -13.81 22.30 2.81
N PRO A 398 -13.05 23.09 3.61
CA PRO A 398 -12.57 22.63 4.91
C PRO A 398 -13.68 22.22 5.88
N GLU A 399 -14.89 22.78 5.78
CA GLU A 399 -16.03 22.33 6.60
C GLU A 399 -16.46 20.90 6.23
N ILE A 400 -16.46 20.58 4.93
CA ILE A 400 -16.84 19.26 4.43
C ILE A 400 -15.78 18.22 4.80
N PHE A 401 -14.53 18.47 4.43
CA PHE A 401 -13.43 17.51 4.65
C PHE A 401 -13.01 17.45 6.12
N GLY A 402 -13.10 18.58 6.83
CA GLY A 402 -12.84 18.66 8.25
C GLY A 402 -13.81 17.84 9.09
N GLY A 403 -15.04 17.59 8.60
CA GLY A 403 -15.97 16.63 9.19
C GLY A 403 -15.34 15.26 9.43
N ILE A 404 -14.46 14.79 8.52
CA ILE A 404 -13.73 13.52 8.66
C ILE A 404 -12.67 13.60 9.76
N LEU A 405 -11.93 14.71 9.86
CA LEU A 405 -10.89 14.91 10.90
C LEU A 405 -11.47 15.01 12.32
N LEU A 406 -12.72 15.44 12.44
CA LEU A 406 -13.39 15.54 13.74
C LEU A 406 -13.79 14.19 14.33
N ILE A 407 -13.92 13.15 13.51
CA ILE A 407 -14.27 11.78 13.95
C ILE A 407 -13.18 11.19 14.87
N PRO A 408 -11.89 11.11 14.48
CA PRO A 408 -10.84 10.63 15.37
C PRO A 408 -10.68 11.54 16.59
N ALA A 409 -10.84 12.86 16.44
CA ALA A 409 -10.80 13.80 17.56
C ALA A 409 -11.88 13.51 18.62
N PHE A 410 -13.09 13.14 18.18
CA PHE A 410 -14.18 12.74 19.06
C PHE A 410 -13.92 11.40 19.76
N PHE A 411 -13.39 10.41 19.04
CA PHE A 411 -13.07 9.10 19.62
C PHE A 411 -11.81 9.09 20.49
N GLY A 412 -11.03 10.17 20.49
CA GLY A 412 -9.71 10.20 21.13
C GLY A 412 -8.69 9.31 20.41
N GLU A 413 -8.88 9.11 19.12
CA GLU A 413 -8.03 8.31 18.23
C GLU A 413 -6.97 9.20 17.57
N GLU A 414 -5.87 8.58 17.11
CA GLU A 414 -4.74 9.32 16.56
C GLU A 414 -4.96 9.56 15.06
N GLU A 415 -5.20 10.80 14.65
CA GLU A 415 -5.30 11.21 13.23
C GLU A 415 -4.10 10.73 12.42
N ASN A 416 -2.90 10.77 13.04
CA ASN A 416 -1.67 10.36 12.40
C ASN A 416 -1.62 8.86 12.04
N ALA A 417 -2.58 8.05 12.50
CA ALA A 417 -2.71 6.66 12.09
C ALA A 417 -3.33 6.50 10.69
N LEU A 418 -4.03 7.53 10.18
CA LEU A 418 -4.65 7.56 8.85
C LEU A 418 -4.06 8.61 7.92
N PHE A 419 -3.57 9.73 8.45
CA PHE A 419 -3.01 10.83 7.66
C PHE A 419 -1.58 11.15 8.08
N GLN A 420 -0.73 11.46 7.11
CA GLN A 420 0.63 11.94 7.35
C GLN A 420 0.93 13.08 6.37
N ILE A 421 1.56 14.14 6.87
CA ILE A 421 2.02 15.25 6.02
C ILE A 421 3.47 14.97 5.63
N ASN A 422 3.75 14.93 4.33
CA ASN A 422 5.11 14.94 3.81
C ASN A 422 5.45 16.35 3.33
N MET A 423 6.45 16.95 3.99
CA MET A 423 6.89 18.33 3.70
C MET A 423 7.91 18.39 2.55
N ASP A 424 8.52 17.27 2.16
CA ASP A 424 9.45 17.17 1.02
C ASP A 424 8.90 16.25 -0.07
N PRO A 425 8.48 16.78 -1.24
CA PRO A 425 8.05 15.97 -2.39
C PRO A 425 9.20 15.16 -3.03
N VAL A 426 10.45 15.60 -2.81
CA VAL A 426 11.65 15.07 -3.46
C VAL A 426 12.19 13.82 -2.77
N SER A 427 11.97 13.62 -1.45
CA SER A 427 12.53 12.47 -0.73
C SER A 427 11.64 11.23 -0.69
N THR A 428 10.47 11.25 -1.35
CA THR A 428 9.60 10.08 -1.54
C THR A 428 10.19 9.04 -2.52
N THR A 429 11.48 8.72 -2.39
CA THR A 429 11.93 7.38 -2.76
C THR A 429 11.26 6.39 -1.79
N GLU A 430 10.97 5.16 -2.24
CA GLU A 430 10.44 4.07 -1.40
C GLU A 430 11.26 3.81 -0.10
N LEU A 431 12.44 4.43 0.02
CA LEU A 431 13.44 4.22 1.05
C LEU A 431 13.24 5.07 2.31
N GLU A 432 12.60 6.24 2.25
CA GLU A 432 12.41 7.14 3.42
C GLU A 432 10.99 7.13 4.01
N ILE A 433 10.03 6.50 3.34
CA ILE A 433 8.71 6.28 3.91
C ILE A 433 8.86 5.36 5.11
N ASN A 434 8.50 5.89 6.27
CA ASN A 434 8.45 5.24 7.58
C ASN A 434 8.08 3.74 7.46
N GLN A 435 9.07 2.85 7.30
CA GLN A 435 8.95 1.40 7.04
C GLN A 435 8.21 0.64 8.15
N GLU A 436 7.88 1.38 9.18
CA GLU A 436 7.20 1.13 10.42
C GLU A 436 5.69 0.91 10.32
N ARG A 437 5.01 1.48 9.31
CA ARG A 437 3.55 1.41 9.18
C ARG A 437 3.14 0.33 8.18
N LEU A 438 2.32 -0.61 8.67
CA LEU A 438 1.92 -1.83 7.97
C LEU A 438 0.44 -1.84 7.57
N THR A 439 -0.30 -0.78 7.90
CA THR A 439 -1.69 -0.59 7.51
C THR A 439 -1.79 0.56 6.50
N PRO A 440 -2.75 0.52 5.57
CA PRO A 440 -3.03 1.62 4.65
C PRO A 440 -3.16 2.96 5.39
N PHE A 441 -2.51 3.99 4.87
CA PHE A 441 -2.67 5.38 5.30
C PHE A 441 -2.47 6.34 4.11
N ILE A 442 -2.99 7.56 4.24
CA ILE A 442 -2.83 8.63 3.26
C ILE A 442 -1.64 9.49 3.67
N SER A 443 -0.74 9.74 2.75
CA SER A 443 0.28 10.77 2.86
C SER A 443 -0.03 11.92 1.91
N THR A 444 0.01 13.15 2.41
CA THR A 444 -0.19 14.36 1.62
C THR A 444 1.14 14.94 1.17
N SER A 445 1.22 15.37 -0.08
CA SER A 445 2.37 16.11 -0.64
C SER A 445 2.04 17.60 -0.76
N GLY A 446 2.96 18.46 -0.31
CA GLY A 446 2.85 19.91 -0.47
C GLY A 446 1.85 20.62 0.47
N GLY A 447 1.33 19.94 1.49
CA GLY A 447 0.40 20.55 2.45
C GLY A 447 -0.36 19.56 3.32
N ASN A 448 -1.34 20.09 4.07
CA ASN A 448 -2.32 19.28 4.80
C ASN A 448 -3.47 18.83 3.89
N ILE A 449 -4.47 18.11 4.41
CA ILE A 449 -5.57 17.59 3.58
C ILE A 449 -6.39 18.64 2.81
N PHE A 450 -6.30 19.92 3.18
CA PHE A 450 -7.02 21.02 2.53
C PHE A 450 -6.19 21.70 1.43
N THR A 451 -4.87 21.55 1.46
CA THR A 451 -3.89 22.28 0.63
C THR A 451 -3.01 21.37 -0.20
N ALA A 452 -3.01 20.07 0.09
CA ALA A 452 -2.19 19.09 -0.61
C ALA A 452 -2.46 19.09 -2.11
N GLN A 453 -1.39 18.96 -2.89
CA GLN A 453 -1.47 18.83 -4.34
C GLN A 453 -1.70 17.37 -4.76
N GLU A 454 -1.23 16.44 -3.93
CA GLU A 454 -1.32 15.02 -4.18
C GLU A 454 -1.52 14.24 -2.87
N PHE A 455 -2.26 13.13 -2.98
CA PHE A 455 -2.53 12.15 -1.96
C PHE A 455 -1.98 10.79 -2.39
N LEU A 456 -1.05 10.26 -1.61
CA LEU A 456 -0.45 8.95 -1.79
C LEU A 456 -1.08 7.97 -0.80
N ILE A 457 -1.56 6.82 -1.27
CA ILE A 457 -2.04 5.73 -0.44
C ILE A 457 -0.87 4.78 -0.25
N LEU A 458 -0.33 4.71 0.97
CA LEU A 458 0.83 3.89 1.29
C LEU A 458 0.43 2.66 2.07
N ILE A 459 1.00 1.52 1.67
CA ILE A 459 0.78 0.23 2.32
C ILE A 459 2.11 -0.50 2.36
N ASP A 460 2.46 -1.05 3.53
CA ASP A 460 3.73 -1.73 3.78
C ASP A 460 5.00 -0.89 3.49
N GLY A 461 4.89 0.44 3.44
CA GLY A 461 5.98 1.36 3.10
C GLY A 461 6.12 1.66 1.60
N SER A 462 5.27 1.08 0.76
CA SER A 462 5.24 1.34 -0.69
C SER A 462 4.03 2.18 -1.07
N VAL A 463 4.20 3.04 -2.07
CA VAL A 463 3.08 3.78 -2.68
C VAL A 463 2.24 2.80 -3.50
N ALA A 464 1.05 2.51 -3.01
CA ALA A 464 0.10 1.64 -3.69
C ALA A 464 -0.63 2.42 -4.78
N LEU A 465 -1.29 3.52 -4.41
CA LEU A 465 -2.14 4.32 -5.30
C LEU A 465 -1.85 5.81 -5.07
N GLN A 466 -2.19 6.64 -6.04
CA GLN A 466 -2.05 8.09 -5.97
C GLN A 466 -3.25 8.80 -6.60
N THR A 467 -3.57 9.99 -6.11
CA THR A 467 -4.63 10.85 -6.66
C THR A 467 -4.48 12.29 -6.18
N THR A 468 -5.08 13.23 -6.89
CA THR A 468 -5.15 14.64 -6.50
C THR A 468 -6.47 15.02 -5.81
N ASP A 469 -7.45 14.10 -5.76
CA ASP A 469 -8.75 14.33 -5.12
C ASP A 469 -8.83 13.65 -3.75
N PHE A 470 -9.01 14.44 -2.69
CA PHE A 470 -9.15 13.93 -1.32
C PHE A 470 -10.28 12.92 -1.14
N LYS A 471 -11.43 13.12 -1.81
CA LYS A 471 -12.58 12.20 -1.70
C LYS A 471 -12.22 10.82 -2.26
N LEU A 472 -11.56 10.82 -3.41
CA LEU A 472 -11.05 9.63 -4.05
C LEU A 472 -9.95 8.99 -3.20
N ALA A 473 -9.04 9.78 -2.60
CA ALA A 473 -8.02 9.27 -1.70
C ALA A 473 -8.63 8.53 -0.50
N MET A 474 -9.69 9.09 0.10
CA MET A 474 -10.45 8.44 1.17
C MET A 474 -11.14 7.15 0.70
N ALA A 475 -11.74 7.15 -0.49
CA ALA A 475 -12.32 5.95 -1.07
C ALA A 475 -11.26 4.86 -1.28
N LEU A 476 -10.12 5.18 -1.90
CA LEU A 476 -9.01 4.26 -2.13
C LEU A 476 -8.42 3.74 -0.82
N LEU A 477 -8.30 4.58 0.21
CA LEU A 477 -7.88 4.17 1.55
C LEU A 477 -8.83 3.12 2.13
N VAL A 478 -10.14 3.40 2.16
CA VAL A 478 -11.15 2.47 2.67
C VAL A 478 -11.12 1.15 1.91
N LEU A 479 -11.13 1.21 0.58
CA LEU A 479 -11.14 0.03 -0.29
C LEU A 479 -9.86 -0.81 -0.13
N SER A 480 -8.71 -0.19 0.14
CA SER A 480 -7.44 -0.89 0.40
C SER A 480 -7.50 -1.87 1.57
N PHE A 481 -8.24 -1.54 2.64
CA PHE A 481 -8.43 -2.48 3.76
C PHE A 481 -9.21 -3.73 3.35
N PHE A 482 -10.10 -3.63 2.36
CA PHE A 482 -10.87 -4.77 1.84
C PHE A 482 -10.07 -5.54 0.81
N VAL A 483 -9.54 -4.86 -0.22
CA VAL A 483 -8.79 -5.49 -1.31
C VAL A 483 -7.62 -6.29 -0.76
N PHE A 484 -6.76 -5.69 0.04
CA PHE A 484 -5.56 -6.35 0.58
C PHE A 484 -5.81 -7.17 1.85
N ASN A 485 -7.07 -7.31 2.28
CA ASN A 485 -7.46 -8.01 3.50
C ASN A 485 -6.66 -7.57 4.74
N ILE A 486 -6.64 -6.26 4.99
CA ILE A 486 -5.89 -5.65 6.10
C ILE A 486 -6.87 -5.24 7.20
N GLU A 487 -6.48 -5.46 8.46
CA GLU A 487 -7.24 -5.00 9.64
C GLU A 487 -7.09 -3.50 9.82
N TYR A 488 -8.09 -2.87 10.46
CA TYR A 488 -8.00 -1.46 10.80
C TYR A 488 -6.91 -1.23 11.86
N PRO A 489 -6.15 -0.11 11.77
CA PRO A 489 -5.15 0.22 12.77
C PRO A 489 -5.82 0.39 14.13
N GLU A 490 -5.22 -0.20 15.18
CA GLU A 490 -5.72 -0.14 16.56
C GLU A 490 -5.98 1.29 17.05
N LYS A 491 -5.24 2.27 16.49
CA LYS A 491 -5.26 3.68 16.87
C LYS A 491 -6.32 4.52 16.14
N ALA A 492 -6.98 3.99 15.12
CA ALA A 492 -8.02 4.69 14.35
C ALA A 492 -9.15 3.72 13.95
N GLY A 493 -9.38 2.72 14.79
CA GLY A 493 -10.27 1.62 14.50
C GLY A 493 -11.76 2.02 14.55
N LEU A 494 -12.15 2.82 15.55
CA LEU A 494 -13.51 3.34 15.68
C LEU A 494 -13.82 4.32 14.54
N THR A 495 -12.84 5.13 14.16
CA THR A 495 -12.90 6.05 13.01
C THR A 495 -13.13 5.27 11.72
N MET A 496 -12.32 4.24 11.45
CA MET A 496 -12.49 3.42 10.25
C MET A 496 -13.80 2.63 10.25
N GLU A 497 -14.25 2.11 11.39
CA GLU A 497 -15.57 1.48 11.48
C GLU A 497 -16.69 2.48 11.21
N PHE A 498 -16.61 3.70 11.75
CA PHE A 498 -17.58 4.75 11.45
C PHE A 498 -17.58 5.08 9.94
N ILE A 499 -16.41 5.27 9.34
CA ILE A 499 -16.28 5.60 7.92
C ILE A 499 -16.83 4.49 7.03
N GLN A 500 -16.48 3.24 7.33
CA GLN A 500 -17.00 2.06 6.65
C GLN A 500 -18.53 2.06 6.62
N ARG A 501 -19.16 2.35 7.75
CA ARG A 501 -20.62 2.24 7.91
C ARG A 501 -21.37 3.43 7.35
N ILE A 502 -20.86 4.65 7.57
CA ILE A 502 -21.55 5.90 7.25
C ILE A 502 -21.21 6.42 5.86
N PHE A 503 -19.94 6.31 5.44
CA PHE A 503 -19.52 6.76 4.11
C PHE A 503 -19.55 5.64 3.07
N ALA A 504 -19.10 4.43 3.41
CA ALA A 504 -19.08 3.31 2.46
C ALA A 504 -20.37 2.45 2.46
N ASP A 505 -21.26 2.66 3.43
CA ASP A 505 -22.49 1.87 3.62
C ASP A 505 -22.23 0.36 3.79
N ILE A 506 -21.04 -0.04 4.25
CA ILE A 506 -20.67 -1.44 4.43
C ILE A 506 -21.09 -1.90 5.83
N ASN A 507 -22.28 -2.50 5.92
CA ASN A 507 -22.97 -2.83 7.17
C ASN A 507 -23.30 -4.34 7.31
N PRO A 508 -22.32 -5.26 7.29
CA PRO A 508 -22.60 -6.69 7.42
C PRO A 508 -23.09 -7.08 8.83
N GLN A 509 -23.92 -8.12 8.90
CA GLN A 509 -24.58 -8.58 10.13
C GLN A 509 -23.63 -9.21 11.17
N ARG A 510 -22.44 -9.64 10.77
CA ARG A 510 -21.43 -10.27 11.64
C ARG A 510 -20.01 -9.98 11.16
N GLY A 511 -19.06 -10.04 12.09
CA GLY A 511 -17.63 -9.82 11.85
C GLY A 511 -17.22 -8.36 12.07
N SER A 512 -15.92 -8.12 12.03
CA SER A 512 -15.34 -6.77 12.09
C SER A 512 -13.95 -6.79 11.46
N LYS A 513 -13.52 -5.65 10.90
CA LYS A 513 -12.13 -5.36 10.52
C LYS A 513 -11.30 -4.88 11.72
N MET A 514 -11.92 -4.68 12.89
CA MET A 514 -11.27 -4.35 14.16
C MET A 514 -10.65 -5.60 14.80
N PRO A 515 -9.48 -5.47 15.48
CA PRO A 515 -8.82 -6.59 16.16
C PRO A 515 -9.54 -7.19 17.38
N GLN A 516 -10.64 -6.60 17.85
CA GLN A 516 -11.28 -7.02 19.10
C GLN A 516 -12.23 -8.21 18.92
N ASN A 517 -12.13 -9.17 19.85
CA ASN A 517 -13.02 -10.33 19.96
C ASN A 517 -14.34 -9.90 20.61
N GLY A 518 -15.34 -9.59 19.80
CA GLY A 518 -16.71 -9.36 20.26
C GLY A 518 -17.71 -9.94 19.28
N LYS A 519 -18.76 -10.59 19.80
CA LYS A 519 -19.94 -11.00 19.00
C LYS A 519 -20.81 -9.81 18.57
N SER A 520 -20.50 -8.58 19.02
CA SER A 520 -21.29 -7.39 18.67
C SER A 520 -20.99 -6.92 17.27
N THR A 521 -22.05 -6.70 16.50
CA THR A 521 -22.01 -6.27 15.10
C THR A 521 -21.38 -4.89 14.93
N VAL A 522 -21.58 -3.98 15.89
CA VAL A 522 -21.11 -2.58 15.86
C VAL A 522 -20.49 -2.18 17.20
N SER A 523 -19.41 -1.40 17.18
CA SER A 523 -18.81 -0.83 18.38
C SER A 523 -19.75 0.17 19.08
N LYS A 524 -19.90 0.05 20.41
CA LYS A 524 -20.76 0.96 21.20
C LYS A 524 -20.44 2.46 21.01
N PRO A 525 -19.16 2.89 20.95
CA PRO A 525 -18.83 4.30 20.67
C PRO A 525 -19.31 4.77 19.30
N VAL A 526 -19.19 3.92 18.27
CA VAL A 526 -19.67 4.22 16.90
C VAL A 526 -21.18 4.37 16.91
N LEU A 527 -21.92 3.43 17.52
CA LEU A 527 -23.38 3.54 17.69
C LEU A 527 -23.78 4.83 18.41
N LYS A 528 -23.05 5.23 19.45
CA LYS A 528 -23.31 6.47 20.18
C LYS A 528 -23.17 7.68 19.26
N LEU A 529 -22.08 7.78 18.49
CA LEU A 529 -21.88 8.92 17.58
C LEU A 529 -22.95 8.96 16.49
N VAL A 530 -23.30 7.82 15.89
CA VAL A 530 -24.38 7.76 14.89
C VAL A 530 -25.71 8.22 15.48
N ASN A 531 -26.09 7.74 16.66
CA ASN A 531 -27.34 8.17 17.29
C ASN A 531 -27.35 9.67 17.56
N LEU A 532 -26.24 10.24 18.04
CA LEU A 532 -26.13 11.69 18.26
C LEU A 532 -26.27 12.48 16.96
N LEU A 533 -25.64 12.01 15.87
CA LEU A 533 -25.76 12.63 14.55
C LEU A 533 -27.19 12.50 14.00
N ARG A 534 -27.87 11.38 14.23
CA ARG A 534 -29.27 11.18 13.84
C ARG A 534 -30.23 12.11 14.60
N ASP A 535 -29.98 12.29 15.89
CA ASP A 535 -30.79 13.18 16.73
C ASP A 535 -30.56 14.66 16.36
N PHE A 536 -29.37 14.98 15.83
CA PHE A 536 -29.06 16.30 15.27
C PHE A 536 -29.69 16.50 13.88
N GLU A 537 -29.57 15.51 12.98
CA GLU A 537 -30.14 15.54 11.64
C GLU A 537 -30.58 14.14 11.18
N SER A 538 -31.84 14.03 10.74
CA SER A 538 -32.52 12.75 10.46
C SER A 538 -31.92 11.91 9.33
N HIS A 539 -30.95 12.44 8.57
CA HIS A 539 -30.31 11.76 7.44
C HIS A 539 -29.23 10.72 7.83
N PHE A 540 -28.91 10.55 9.12
CA PHE A 540 -27.94 9.56 9.60
C PHE A 540 -28.60 8.25 10.06
N ASN A 541 -28.65 7.25 9.17
CA ASN A 541 -29.08 5.88 9.49
C ASN A 541 -27.95 4.87 9.26
N LEU A 542 -27.92 3.81 10.07
CA LEU A 542 -26.97 2.68 10.02
C LEU A 542 -27.54 1.45 9.33
#